data_AF-A0A164YDN8-F1
#
_entry.id   AF-A0A164YDN8-F1
#
_cell.length_a   1.000
_cell.length_b   1.000
_cell.length_c   1.000
_cell.angle_alpha   90.00
_cell.angle_beta   90.00
_cell.angle_gamma   90.00
#
_symmetry.space_group_name_H-M   'P 1'
#
loop_
_entity.id
_entity.type
_entity.pdbx_description
1 polymer ?
#
loop_
_entity_poly.entity_id
_entity_poly.type
_entity_poly.pdbx_seq_one_letter_code
_entity_poly.pdbx_strand_id
1 'polypeptide(L)'
;MLPDVSWLNGIQNLCYVALDYEAELSKDTKASFEVASDGLFTLSKERFQTGEILFQPRIAGLLAMGVQQAVALCMDHCLSADIDDEGWFKTIVLAGGSACLPGLAERLEKELRGYFPSMSNGIRVIPPPYGADSAWHGAKLVSNLSTFPGSWCMTKKQFRYKSLHNRIW
;
A
#
# COMPACT_ATOMS: atom_id res chain seq x y z
N MET A 1 14.11 -23.98 -15.63
CA MET A 1 12.67 -23.66 -15.72
C MET A 1 12.31 -22.91 -14.45
N LEU A 2 11.81 -21.68 -14.57
CA LEU A 2 11.14 -21.02 -13.44
C LEU A 2 9.82 -21.77 -13.19
N PRO A 3 9.40 -21.97 -11.92
CA PRO A 3 8.13 -22.61 -11.64
C PRO A 3 6.99 -21.81 -12.27
N ASP A 4 5.97 -22.51 -12.77
CA ASP A 4 4.76 -21.86 -13.27
C ASP A 4 4.04 -21.19 -12.08
N VAL A 5 3.94 -19.86 -12.16
CA VAL A 5 3.31 -19.00 -11.14
C VAL A 5 1.96 -18.46 -11.62
N SER A 6 1.42 -18.98 -12.72
CA SER A 6 0.13 -18.56 -13.28
C SER A 6 -1.02 -18.71 -12.27
N TRP A 7 -0.96 -19.72 -11.41
CA TRP A 7 -1.92 -19.93 -10.32
C TRP A 7 -1.92 -18.80 -9.28
N LEU A 8 -0.78 -18.15 -9.02
CA LEU A 8 -0.69 -17.03 -8.06
C LEU A 8 -1.52 -15.83 -8.54
N ASN A 9 -1.49 -15.54 -9.84
CA ASN A 9 -2.30 -14.46 -10.41
C ASN A 9 -3.80 -14.79 -10.29
N GLY A 10 -4.18 -16.05 -10.46
CA GLY A 10 -5.55 -16.52 -10.23
C GLY A 10 -6.02 -16.29 -8.80
N ILE A 11 -5.20 -16.66 -7.81
CA ILE A 11 -5.50 -16.41 -6.39
C ILE A 11 -5.57 -14.91 -6.09
N GLN A 12 -4.60 -14.12 -6.56
CA GLN A 12 -4.57 -12.68 -6.33
C GLN A 12 -5.84 -11.98 -6.83
N ASN A 13 -6.39 -12.42 -7.97
CA ASN A 13 -7.62 -11.86 -8.54
C ASN A 13 -8.88 -12.21 -7.72
N LEU A 14 -8.84 -13.26 -6.89
CA LEU A 14 -9.97 -13.62 -6.03
C LEU A 14 -9.92 -12.94 -4.66
N CYS A 15 -8.75 -12.47 -4.23
CA CYS A 15 -8.55 -11.88 -2.92
C CYS A 15 -8.96 -10.40 -2.88
N TYR A 16 -9.43 -9.95 -1.71
CA TYR A 16 -9.87 -8.58 -1.47
C TYR A 16 -9.80 -8.23 0.02
N VAL A 17 -10.03 -6.96 0.35
CA VAL A 17 -10.19 -6.48 1.73
C VAL A 17 -11.67 -6.20 1.98
N ALA A 18 -12.22 -6.83 3.01
CA ALA A 18 -13.60 -6.58 3.43
C ALA A 18 -13.72 -5.22 4.13
N LEU A 19 -14.79 -4.47 3.82
CA LEU A 19 -15.11 -3.21 4.50
C LEU A 19 -15.53 -3.41 5.96
N ASP A 20 -16.16 -4.54 6.25
CA ASP A 20 -16.54 -5.00 7.58
C ASP A 20 -16.26 -6.50 7.64
N TYR A 21 -15.20 -6.88 8.35
CA TYR A 21 -14.71 -8.25 8.40
C TYR A 21 -15.73 -9.21 9.05
N GLU A 22 -16.35 -8.80 10.16
CA GLU A 22 -17.31 -9.62 10.90
C GLU A 22 -18.59 -9.84 10.10
N ALA A 23 -19.09 -8.80 9.42
CA ALA A 23 -20.23 -8.94 8.53
C ALA A 23 -19.90 -9.86 7.34
N GLU A 24 -18.68 -9.80 6.80
CA GLU A 24 -18.25 -10.62 5.67
C GLU A 24 -18.15 -12.11 6.02
N LEU A 25 -17.80 -12.46 7.26
CA LEU A 25 -17.76 -13.84 7.75
C LEU A 25 -19.10 -14.58 7.66
N SER A 26 -20.22 -13.83 7.61
CA SER A 26 -21.57 -14.36 7.51
C SER A 26 -22.06 -14.62 6.08
N LYS A 27 -21.31 -14.18 5.06
CA LYS A 27 -21.70 -14.28 3.65
C LYS A 27 -21.14 -15.54 2.99
N ASP A 28 -21.82 -16.02 1.94
CA ASP A 28 -21.23 -16.98 1.01
C ASP A 28 -20.26 -16.25 0.08
N THR A 29 -18.97 -16.51 0.28
CA THR A 29 -17.86 -15.84 -0.41
C THR A 29 -17.13 -16.77 -1.37
N LYS A 30 -17.71 -17.94 -1.69
CA LYS A 30 -17.08 -18.90 -2.60
C LYS A 30 -16.83 -18.29 -3.98
N ALA A 31 -15.61 -18.43 -4.48
CA ALA A 31 -15.26 -18.15 -5.86
C ALA A 31 -14.18 -19.13 -6.32
N SER A 32 -14.20 -19.45 -7.61
CA SER A 32 -13.30 -20.42 -8.20
C SER A 32 -12.56 -19.85 -9.39
N PHE A 33 -11.36 -20.36 -9.65
CA PHE A 33 -10.59 -20.09 -10.86
C PHE A 33 -9.96 -21.37 -11.36
N GLU A 34 -9.80 -21.48 -12.68
CA GLU A 34 -9.22 -22.65 -13.33
C GLU A 34 -7.75 -22.37 -13.67
N VAL A 35 -6.90 -23.35 -13.37
CA VAL A 35 -5.50 -23.37 -13.78
C VAL A 35 -5.34 -24.49 -14.79
N ALA A 36 -4.90 -24.16 -16.00
CA ALA A 36 -4.84 -25.11 -17.12
C ALA A 36 -4.05 -26.39 -16.80
N SER A 37 -3.04 -26.32 -15.93
CA SER A 37 -2.24 -27.47 -15.47
C SER A 37 -2.78 -28.16 -14.22
N ASP A 38 -3.51 -27.45 -13.36
CA ASP A 38 -3.73 -27.86 -11.96
C ASP A 38 -5.22 -27.98 -11.57
N GLY A 39 -6.13 -27.65 -12.48
CA GLY A 39 -7.57 -27.80 -12.31
C GLY A 39 -8.27 -26.61 -11.64
N LEU A 40 -9.46 -26.87 -11.07
CA LEU A 40 -10.33 -25.84 -10.49
C LEU A 40 -9.99 -25.62 -9.00
N PHE A 41 -9.56 -24.41 -8.66
CA PHE A 41 -9.33 -23.98 -7.29
C PHE A 41 -10.52 -23.19 -6.79
N THR A 42 -10.99 -23.49 -5.58
CA THR A 42 -12.11 -22.77 -4.95
C THR A 42 -11.64 -22.17 -3.64
N LEU A 43 -11.84 -20.86 -3.48
CA LEU A 43 -11.59 -20.13 -2.25
C LEU A 43 -12.91 -19.63 -1.68
N SER A 44 -12.96 -19.44 -0.36
CA SER A 44 -14.12 -18.93 0.36
C SER A 44 -13.70 -17.75 1.24
N LYS A 45 -13.64 -17.95 2.56
CA LYS A 45 -13.23 -16.94 3.54
C LYS A 45 -11.78 -16.51 3.37
N GLU A 46 -10.94 -17.39 2.82
CA GLU A 46 -9.52 -17.14 2.55
C GLU A 46 -9.29 -15.89 1.67
N ARG A 47 -10.26 -15.58 0.81
CA ARG A 47 -10.25 -14.44 -0.11
C ARG A 47 -10.11 -13.11 0.61
N PHE A 48 -10.76 -12.95 1.76
CA PHE A 48 -10.72 -11.69 2.53
C PHE A 48 -9.97 -11.80 3.85
N GLN A 49 -9.82 -13.00 4.41
CA GLN A 49 -9.01 -13.24 5.61
C GLN A 49 -7.54 -12.86 5.39
N THR A 50 -7.01 -13.13 4.20
CA THR A 50 -5.62 -12.75 3.86
C THR A 50 -5.43 -11.24 3.92
N GLY A 51 -6.43 -10.47 3.45
CA GLY A 51 -6.42 -9.00 3.53
C GLY A 51 -6.56 -8.48 4.97
N GLU A 52 -7.30 -9.19 5.83
CA GLU A 52 -7.49 -8.79 7.23
C GLU A 52 -6.19 -8.82 8.03
N ILE A 53 -5.19 -9.64 7.64
CA ILE A 53 -3.86 -9.65 8.27
C ILE A 53 -3.20 -8.26 8.24
N LEU A 54 -3.48 -7.44 7.21
CA LEU A 54 -2.99 -6.06 7.13
C LEU A 54 -3.56 -5.17 8.24
N PHE A 55 -4.79 -5.45 8.69
CA PHE A 55 -5.49 -4.68 9.73
C PHE A 55 -5.35 -5.31 11.13
N GLN A 56 -5.24 -6.64 11.18
CA GLN A 56 -5.10 -7.45 12.37
C GLN A 56 -3.97 -8.47 12.22
N PRO A 57 -2.69 -8.04 12.31
CA PRO A 57 -1.54 -8.94 12.13
C PRO A 57 -1.53 -10.14 13.08
N ARG A 58 -2.20 -10.02 14.24
CA ARG A 58 -2.35 -11.10 15.22
C ARG A 58 -3.01 -12.36 14.67
N ILE A 59 -3.84 -12.26 13.64
CA ILE A 59 -4.45 -13.43 12.96
C ILE A 59 -3.36 -14.34 12.38
N ALA A 60 -2.23 -13.75 11.94
CA ALA A 60 -1.07 -14.47 11.45
C ALA A 60 -0.01 -14.75 12.54
N GLY A 61 -0.34 -14.55 13.82
CA GLY A 61 0.60 -14.70 14.94
C GLY A 61 1.65 -13.58 15.04
N LEU A 62 1.44 -12.45 14.36
CA LEU A 62 2.39 -11.33 14.36
C LEU A 62 2.01 -10.28 15.41
N LEU A 63 2.98 -9.89 16.24
CA LEU A 63 2.86 -8.75 17.16
C LEU A 63 3.32 -7.46 16.46
N ALA A 64 2.51 -6.99 15.51
CA ALA A 64 2.76 -5.76 14.76
C ALA A 64 1.51 -4.86 14.75
N MET A 65 1.72 -3.58 14.45
CA MET A 65 0.61 -2.65 14.19
C MET A 65 -0.09 -3.01 12.88
N GLY A 66 -1.41 -2.89 12.87
CA GLY A 66 -2.16 -2.88 11.61
C GLY A 66 -1.85 -1.63 10.80
N VAL A 67 -2.08 -1.68 9.48
CA VAL A 67 -1.79 -0.56 8.57
C VAL A 67 -2.54 0.72 8.97
N GLN A 68 -3.80 0.59 9.39
CA GLN A 68 -4.62 1.70 9.88
C GLN A 68 -4.04 2.34 11.15
N GLN A 69 -3.44 1.54 12.04
CA GLN A 69 -2.80 2.04 13.26
C GLN A 69 -1.51 2.77 12.94
N ALA A 70 -0.69 2.20 12.05
CA ALA A 70 0.56 2.82 11.63
C ALA A 70 0.32 4.17 10.92
N VAL A 71 -0.67 4.22 10.02
CA VAL A 71 -1.04 5.47 9.34
C VAL A 71 -1.63 6.49 10.31
N ALA A 72 -2.53 6.07 11.21
CA ALA A 72 -3.08 6.96 12.22
C ALA A 72 -1.99 7.56 13.13
N LEU A 73 -1.00 6.76 13.54
CA LEU A 73 0.15 7.24 14.32
C LEU A 73 0.94 8.32 13.55
N CYS A 74 1.20 8.11 12.26
CA CYS A 74 1.85 9.13 11.43
C CYS A 74 1.01 10.41 11.33
N MET A 75 -0.32 10.30 11.17
CA MET A 75 -1.22 11.46 11.11
C MET A 75 -1.25 12.22 12.43
N ASP A 76 -1.26 11.52 13.58
CA ASP A 76 -1.20 12.12 14.91
C ASP A 76 0.09 12.91 15.11
N HIS A 77 1.24 12.35 14.70
CA HIS A 77 2.51 13.06 14.71
C HIS A 77 2.49 14.31 13.81
N CYS A 78 1.87 14.23 12.62
CA CYS A 78 1.74 15.39 11.74
C CYS A 78 0.84 16.48 12.35
N LEU A 79 -0.22 16.10 13.05
CA LEU A 79 -1.09 17.05 13.76
C LEU A 79 -0.35 17.75 14.92
N SER A 80 0.54 17.01 15.60
CA SER A 80 1.34 17.55 16.71
C SER A 80 2.51 18.43 16.26
N ALA A 81 2.98 18.21 15.03
CA ALA A 81 3.98 19.06 14.41
C ALA A 81 3.24 20.32 13.93
N ASP A 82 3.48 21.45 14.59
CA ASP A 82 2.92 22.77 14.31
C ASP A 82 3.34 23.30 12.92
N ILE A 83 2.94 22.58 11.88
CA ILE A 83 3.23 22.82 10.47
C ILE A 83 2.05 23.61 9.91
N ASP A 84 2.34 24.80 9.40
CA ASP A 84 1.38 25.80 8.88
C ASP A 84 0.53 25.33 7.67
N ASP A 85 0.76 24.12 7.18
CA ASP A 85 0.00 23.51 6.09
C ASP A 85 -1.08 22.57 6.65
N GLU A 86 -2.27 23.12 6.88
CA GLU A 86 -3.37 22.37 7.49
C GLU A 86 -3.95 21.32 6.52
N GLY A 87 -3.55 20.07 6.72
CA GLY A 87 -4.28 18.92 6.21
C GLY A 87 -3.70 18.23 4.97
N TRP A 88 -2.47 18.55 4.54
CA TRP A 88 -1.77 17.75 3.53
C TRP A 88 -1.72 16.25 3.92
N PHE A 89 -1.54 15.96 5.21
CA PHE A 89 -1.48 14.61 5.76
C PHE A 89 -2.84 13.88 5.77
N LYS A 90 -3.95 14.57 5.45
CA LYS A 90 -5.27 13.96 5.32
C LYS A 90 -5.45 13.21 3.99
N THR A 91 -4.55 13.42 3.03
CA THR A 91 -4.52 12.68 1.76
C THR A 91 -3.46 11.58 1.82
N ILE A 92 -3.91 10.34 1.90
CA ILE A 92 -3.05 9.15 1.91
C ILE A 92 -2.99 8.59 0.49
N VAL A 93 -1.79 8.44 -0.07
CA VAL A 93 -1.59 7.85 -1.40
C VAL A 93 -1.01 6.46 -1.24
N LEU A 94 -1.71 5.45 -1.77
CA LEU A 94 -1.26 4.06 -1.72
C LEU A 94 -0.35 3.73 -2.92
N ALA A 95 0.65 2.88 -2.68
CA ALA A 95 1.55 2.39 -3.72
C ALA A 95 2.02 0.95 -3.41
N GLY A 96 2.44 0.23 -4.45
CA GLY A 96 2.95 -1.14 -4.36
C GLY A 96 1.89 -2.22 -4.63
N GLY A 97 2.33 -3.48 -4.76
CA GLY A 97 1.47 -4.60 -5.16
C GLY A 97 0.35 -4.90 -4.16
N SER A 98 0.68 -4.98 -2.86
CA SER A 98 -0.33 -5.23 -1.82
C SER A 98 -1.39 -4.12 -1.74
N ALA A 99 -1.03 -2.89 -2.13
CA ALA A 99 -1.96 -1.77 -2.19
C ALA A 99 -3.00 -1.89 -3.31
N CYS A 100 -2.82 -2.82 -4.24
CA CYS A 100 -3.75 -3.09 -5.34
C CYS A 100 -4.88 -4.05 -4.93
N LEU A 101 -4.90 -4.54 -3.68
CA LEU A 101 -6.00 -5.36 -3.19
C LEU A 101 -7.33 -4.58 -3.25
N PRO A 102 -8.35 -5.12 -3.93
CA PRO A 102 -9.67 -4.48 -3.99
C PRO A 102 -10.23 -4.23 -2.58
N GLY A 103 -10.81 -3.05 -2.34
CA GLY A 103 -11.41 -2.68 -1.05
C GLY A 103 -10.43 -2.14 0.00
N LEU A 104 -9.11 -2.19 -0.25
CA LEU A 104 -8.11 -1.73 0.73
C LEU A 104 -8.23 -0.23 1.00
N ALA A 105 -8.36 0.58 -0.05
CA ALA A 105 -8.45 2.04 0.09
C ALA A 105 -9.70 2.44 0.88
N GLU A 106 -10.84 1.82 0.55
CA GLU A 106 -12.13 2.07 1.18
C GLU A 106 -12.14 1.64 2.65
N ARG A 107 -11.58 0.46 2.96
CA ARG A 107 -11.44 -0.01 4.35
C ARG A 107 -10.52 0.90 5.14
N LEU A 108 -9.35 1.23 4.61
CA LEU A 108 -8.41 2.11 5.31
C LEU A 108 -9.00 3.50 5.55
N GLU A 109 -9.71 4.07 4.56
CA GLU A 109 -10.37 5.36 4.69
C GLU A 109 -11.47 5.34 5.77
N LYS A 110 -12.26 4.26 5.84
CA LYS A 110 -13.26 4.03 6.91
C LYS A 110 -12.60 3.98 8.29
N GLU A 111 -11.52 3.20 8.44
CA GLU A 111 -10.80 3.07 9.71
C GLU A 111 -10.24 4.41 10.16
N LEU A 112 -9.55 5.15 9.27
CA LEU A 112 -8.94 6.45 9.59
C LEU A 112 -9.96 7.51 9.99
N ARG A 113 -11.14 7.53 9.35
CA ARG A 113 -12.25 8.40 9.80
C ARG A 113 -12.75 8.05 11.20
N GLY A 114 -12.68 6.78 11.58
CA GLY A 114 -12.97 6.31 12.93
C GLY A 114 -11.94 6.77 13.96
N TYR A 115 -10.65 6.80 13.59
CA TYR A 115 -9.56 7.31 14.45
C TYR A 115 -9.66 8.82 14.70
N PHE A 116 -10.11 9.59 13.71
CA PHE A 116 -10.17 11.05 13.80
C PHE A 116 -11.59 11.60 13.52
N PRO A 117 -12.58 11.39 14.41
CA PRO A 117 -13.95 11.82 14.15
C PRO A 117 -14.08 13.33 13.91
N SER A 118 -13.34 14.15 14.65
CA SER A 118 -13.31 15.61 14.54
C SER A 118 -12.69 16.13 13.24
N MET A 119 -11.87 15.31 12.57
CA MET A 119 -11.19 15.64 11.32
C MET A 119 -11.57 14.69 10.18
N SER A 120 -12.67 13.96 10.34
CA SER A 120 -13.14 12.96 9.37
C SER A 120 -13.41 13.57 7.99
N ASN A 121 -13.82 14.84 7.97
CA ASN A 121 -13.94 15.63 6.76
C ASN A 121 -12.55 15.92 6.16
N GLY A 122 -12.36 15.47 4.93
CA GLY A 122 -11.13 15.69 4.16
C GLY A 122 -10.16 14.51 4.17
N ILE A 123 -10.34 13.51 5.05
CA ILE A 123 -9.57 12.26 4.96
C ILE A 123 -9.93 11.55 3.66
N ARG A 124 -8.91 11.31 2.84
CA ARG A 124 -9.02 10.61 1.55
C ARG A 124 -7.87 9.62 1.40
N VAL A 125 -8.19 8.40 0.97
CA VAL A 125 -7.20 7.39 0.58
C VAL A 125 -7.29 7.20 -0.94
N ILE A 126 -6.18 7.48 -1.63
CA ILE A 126 -6.08 7.37 -3.09
C ILE A 126 -5.45 6.00 -3.40
N PRO A 127 -6.15 5.11 -4.12
CA PRO A 127 -5.58 3.82 -4.52
C PRO A 127 -4.45 4.02 -5.55
N PRO A 128 -3.59 3.01 -5.79
CA PRO A 128 -2.49 3.13 -6.74
C PRO A 128 -3.01 3.36 -8.18
N PRO A 129 -2.83 4.54 -8.79
CA PRO A 129 -3.45 4.87 -10.08
C PRO A 129 -2.91 4.05 -11.25
N TYR A 130 -1.67 3.53 -11.12
CA TYR A 130 -1.02 2.66 -12.10
C TYR A 130 -0.71 1.28 -11.50
N GLY A 131 -1.52 0.83 -10.53
CA GLY A 131 -1.33 -0.43 -9.84
C GLY A 131 0.03 -0.52 -9.15
N ALA A 132 0.65 -1.71 -9.20
CA ALA A 132 1.94 -2.00 -8.56
C ALA A 132 3.06 -1.08 -9.08
N ASP A 133 2.94 -0.59 -10.31
CA ASP A 133 3.94 0.23 -10.99
C ASP A 133 3.77 1.73 -10.72
N SER A 134 2.89 2.13 -9.80
CA SER A 134 2.64 3.55 -9.50
C SER A 134 3.92 4.30 -9.12
N ALA A 135 4.82 3.67 -8.36
CA ALA A 135 6.12 4.26 -8.02
C ALA A 135 7.02 4.45 -9.26
N TRP A 136 7.04 3.48 -10.17
CA TRP A 136 7.82 3.56 -11.41
C TRP A 136 7.29 4.66 -12.34
N HIS A 137 5.98 4.79 -12.46
CA HIS A 137 5.35 5.88 -13.20
C HIS A 137 5.69 7.25 -12.60
N GLY A 138 5.69 7.37 -11.26
CA GLY A 138 6.16 8.56 -10.56
C GLY A 138 7.62 8.89 -10.90
N ALA A 139 8.52 7.90 -10.87
CA ALA A 139 9.93 8.09 -11.22
C ALA A 139 10.11 8.56 -12.67
N LYS A 140 9.36 7.99 -13.62
CA LYS A 140 9.35 8.41 -15.03
C LYS A 140 8.91 9.87 -15.20
N LEU A 141 7.90 10.32 -14.44
CA LEU A 141 7.46 11.72 -14.46
C LEU A 141 8.56 12.64 -13.92
N VAL A 142 9.15 12.28 -12.78
CA VAL A 142 10.24 13.05 -12.15
C VAL A 142 11.46 13.13 -13.06
N SER A 143 11.84 12.04 -13.75
CA SER A 143 13.00 12.05 -14.66
C SER A 143 12.85 12.97 -15.86
N ASN A 144 11.62 13.32 -16.23
CA ASN A 144 11.32 14.22 -17.34
C ASN A 144 11.25 15.70 -16.93
N LEU A 145 11.40 16.03 -15.64
CA LEU A 145 11.44 17.42 -15.19
C LEU A 145 12.72 18.10 -15.68
N SER A 146 12.62 19.36 -16.13
CA SER A 146 13.78 20.16 -16.55
C SER A 146 14.80 20.37 -15.41
N THR A 147 14.33 20.33 -14.17
CA THR A 147 15.17 20.45 -12.96
C THR A 147 15.86 19.14 -12.57
N PHE A 148 15.47 18.01 -13.14
CA PHE A 148 15.96 16.69 -12.76
C PHE A 148 17.48 16.53 -12.91
N PRO A 149 18.12 16.92 -14.03
CA PRO A 149 19.57 16.76 -14.17
C PRO A 149 20.40 17.61 -13.20
N GLY A 150 19.86 18.73 -12.71
CA GLY A 150 20.56 19.66 -11.83
C GLY A 150 20.38 19.36 -10.35
N SER A 151 19.14 19.35 -9.87
CA SER A 151 18.85 19.30 -8.43
C SER A 151 18.75 17.86 -7.89
N TRP A 152 18.53 16.87 -8.74
CA TRP A 152 18.23 15.49 -8.33
C TRP A 152 19.30 14.49 -8.75
N CYS A 153 20.12 14.84 -9.74
CA CYS A 153 21.16 13.97 -10.28
C CYS A 153 22.56 14.38 -9.79
N MET A 154 23.42 13.39 -9.60
CA MET A 154 24.84 13.62 -9.29
C MET A 154 25.70 13.21 -10.49
N THR A 155 26.54 14.13 -10.96
CA THR A 155 27.50 13.85 -12.03
C THR A 155 28.62 12.93 -11.54
N LYS A 156 29.24 12.19 -12.47
CA LYS A 156 30.42 11.36 -12.19
C LYS A 156 31.57 12.14 -11.54
N LYS A 157 31.75 13.42 -11.91
CA LYS A 157 32.77 14.31 -11.33
C LYS A 157 32.47 14.63 -9.87
N GLN A 158 31.23 15.00 -9.55
CA GLN A 158 30.78 15.29 -8.18
C GLN A 158 30.89 14.05 -7.27
N PHE A 159 30.49 12.87 -7.76
CA PHE A 159 30.60 11.63 -7.01
C PHE A 159 32.06 11.30 -6.65
N ARG A 160 32.97 11.38 -7.62
CA ARG A 160 34.40 11.11 -7.40
C ARG A 160 35.02 12.09 -6.39
N TYR A 161 34.68 13.36 -6.48
CA TYR A 161 35.17 14.37 -5.55
C TYR A 161 34.71 14.11 -4.10
N LYS A 162 33.42 13.81 -3.89
CA LYS A 162 32.88 13.47 -2.57
C LYS A 162 33.47 12.16 -2.01
N SER A 163 33.62 11.13 -2.85
CA SER A 163 34.20 9.85 -2.45
C SER A 163 35.66 9.98 -2.02
N LEU A 164 36.44 10.87 -2.65
CA LEU A 164 37.81 11.16 -2.24
C LEU A 164 37.87 11.93 -0.92
N HIS A 165 36.99 12.90 -0.69
CA HIS A 165 36.93 13.63 0.59
C HIS A 165 36.49 12.75 1.77
N ASN A 166 35.58 11.81 1.55
CA ASN A 166 35.14 10.86 2.59
C ASN A 166 36.14 9.75 2.90
N ARG A 167 37.29 9.68 2.21
CA ARG A 167 38.38 8.74 2.47
C ARG A 167 39.57 9.36 3.22
N ILE A 168 39.51 10.66 3.53
CA ILE A 168 40.59 11.42 4.18
C ILE A 168 40.34 11.57 5.70
N TRP A 169 39.35 10.85 6.24
CA TRP A 169 39.10 10.64 7.67
C TRP A 169 38.91 9.15 7.92
#